data_AF-A0A6J5J0Z7-F1
#
_entry.id   AF-A0A6J5J0Z7-F1
#
_cell.length_a   1.000
_cell.length_b   1.000
_cell.length_c   1.000
_cell.angle_alpha   90.00
_cell.angle_beta   90.00
_cell.angle_gamma   90.00
#
_symmetry.space_group_name_H-M   'P 1'
#
loop_
_entity.id
_entity.type
_entity.pdbx_description
1 polymer ?
#
loop_
_entity_poly.entity_id
_entity_poly.type
_entity_poly.pdbx_seq_one_letter_code
_entity_poly.pdbx_strand_id
1 'polypeptide(L)'
;MTGIIVRAAPLAVPATACMQWDADGFTLSCDIRHAPENPTARPSVLRDRLDDQFRVQPDTRHVITAGSLALTLDDAGRLCSFDFYTNADHWQKADPAPPIPVSPHTPSFSAAFDALGRASVREPAVAYDDSARCLSLIWQDDASIRYAIAPNLSVAAAPDGNLARIDLGGIAPI
;
A
#
# COMPACT_ATOMS: atom_id res chain seq x y z
N MET A 1 -13.18 -9.98 14.11
CA MET A 1 -12.96 -9.61 12.70
C MET A 1 -11.51 -9.20 12.59
N THR A 2 -10.73 -9.84 11.72
CA THR A 2 -9.29 -9.60 11.58
C THR A 2 -9.09 -8.43 10.64
N GLY A 3 -8.53 -7.33 11.14
CA GLY A 3 -8.22 -6.12 10.38
C GLY A 3 -6.78 -6.11 9.88
N ILE A 4 -6.43 -5.05 9.14
CA ILE A 4 -5.05 -4.74 8.78
C ILE A 4 -4.50 -3.84 9.88
N ILE A 5 -3.39 -4.20 10.50
CA ILE A 5 -2.71 -3.37 11.50
C ILE A 5 -1.65 -2.53 10.81
N VAL A 6 -1.66 -1.23 11.10
CA VAL A 6 -0.67 -0.27 10.63
C VAL A 6 0.29 0.05 11.76
N ARG A 7 1.59 -0.10 11.48
CA ARG A 7 2.68 0.38 12.33
C ARG A 7 3.48 1.39 11.54
N ALA A 8 4.16 2.29 12.23
CA ALA A 8 4.96 3.31 11.56
C ALA A 8 6.35 3.36 12.18
N ALA A 9 7.37 3.37 11.34
CA ALA A 9 8.76 3.57 11.73
C ALA A 9 9.28 4.90 11.17
N PRO A 10 10.24 5.57 11.83
CA PRO A 10 10.84 6.80 11.29
C PRO A 10 11.31 6.63 9.84
N LEU A 11 10.96 7.58 8.99
CA LEU A 11 11.30 7.58 7.57
C LEU A 11 12.79 7.85 7.39
N ALA A 12 13.51 6.90 6.80
CA ALA A 12 14.91 7.10 6.39
C ALA A 12 15.00 7.78 5.01
N VAL A 13 14.26 7.24 4.02
CA VAL A 13 14.23 7.74 2.63
C VAL A 13 12.79 7.61 2.10
N PRO A 14 12.22 8.67 1.47
CA PRO A 14 10.91 8.60 0.84
C PRO A 14 10.81 7.49 -0.20
N ALA A 15 9.69 6.77 -0.20
CA ALA A 15 9.37 5.86 -1.28
C ALA A 15 8.95 6.63 -2.54
N THR A 16 9.05 5.98 -3.69
CA THR A 16 8.47 6.47 -4.94
C THR A 16 7.29 5.58 -5.31
N ALA A 17 6.17 6.17 -5.74
CA ALA A 17 5.02 5.42 -6.22
C ALA A 17 4.68 5.80 -7.67
N CYS A 18 4.31 4.81 -8.45
CA CYS A 18 3.87 4.97 -9.83
C CYS A 18 2.43 4.46 -9.92
N MET A 19 1.49 5.37 -10.12
CA MET A 19 0.07 5.04 -10.30
C MET A 19 -0.21 4.78 -11.77
N GLN A 20 -0.86 3.66 -12.07
CA GLN A 20 -1.22 3.22 -13.40
C GLN A 20 -2.71 2.94 -13.45
N TRP A 21 -3.39 3.56 -14.41
CA TRP A 21 -4.78 3.27 -14.71
C TRP A 21 -4.83 2.39 -15.96
N ASP A 22 -5.26 1.14 -15.79
CA ASP A 22 -5.60 0.25 -16.88
C ASP A 22 -7.09 0.41 -17.20
N ALA A 23 -7.39 1.17 -18.25
CA ALA A 23 -8.75 1.42 -18.69
C ALA A 23 -9.42 0.18 -19.31
N ASP A 24 -8.65 -0.78 -19.83
CA ASP A 24 -9.20 -1.99 -20.46
C ASP A 24 -9.46 -3.07 -19.40
N GLY A 25 -8.57 -3.18 -18.41
CA GLY A 25 -8.70 -4.07 -17.25
C GLY A 25 -9.48 -3.50 -16.08
N PHE A 26 -9.93 -2.24 -16.18
CA PHE A 26 -10.65 -1.50 -15.13
C PHE A 26 -9.95 -1.54 -13.76
N THR A 27 -8.63 -1.50 -13.80
CA THR A 27 -7.79 -1.72 -12.62
C THR A 27 -6.91 -0.51 -12.40
N LEU A 28 -6.97 0.00 -11.18
CA LEU A 28 -6.00 0.94 -10.69
C LEU A 28 -4.87 0.17 -10.00
N SER A 29 -3.68 0.25 -10.56
CA SER A 29 -2.49 -0.36 -10.01
C SER A 29 -1.54 0.71 -9.50
N CYS A 30 -0.80 0.39 -8.45
CA CYS A 30 0.29 1.24 -8.00
C CYS A 30 1.51 0.41 -7.64
N ASP A 31 2.64 0.72 -8.25
CA ASP A 31 3.94 0.18 -7.88
C ASP A 31 4.67 1.15 -6.96
N ILE A 32 5.11 0.67 -5.80
CA ILE A 32 5.80 1.44 -4.77
C ILE A 32 7.21 0.86 -4.59
N ARG A 33 8.21 1.72 -4.75
CA ARG A 33 9.62 1.38 -4.60
C ARG A 33 10.19 2.07 -3.38
N HIS A 34 10.55 1.25 -2.39
CA HIS A 34 11.30 1.66 -1.21
C HIS A 34 12.80 1.64 -1.50
N ALA A 35 13.56 2.51 -0.85
CA ALA A 35 15.00 2.41 -0.87
C ALA A 35 15.42 1.07 -0.23
N PRO A 36 16.45 0.38 -0.77
CA PRO A 36 16.96 -0.83 -0.14
C PRO A 36 17.39 -0.51 1.30
N GLU A 37 17.00 -1.35 2.25
CA GLU A 37 17.55 -1.26 3.59
C GLU A 37 19.05 -1.52 3.49
N ASN A 38 19.88 -0.61 4.00
CA ASN A 38 21.33 -0.77 3.98
C ASN A 38 21.68 -2.12 4.62
N PRO A 39 22.16 -3.12 3.86
CA PRO A 39 22.50 -4.41 4.43
C PRO A 39 23.88 -4.26 5.07
N THR A 40 23.93 -3.74 6.30
CA THR A 40 25.13 -3.83 7.13
C THR A 40 25.33 -5.23 7.72
N ALA A 41 24.37 -6.14 7.51
CA ALA A 41 24.53 -7.54 7.85
C ALA A 41 25.41 -8.23 6.78
N ARG A 42 26.65 -8.59 7.13
CA ARG A 42 27.45 -9.53 6.33
C ARG A 42 26.67 -10.86 6.23
N PRO A 43 26.39 -11.38 5.02
CA PRO A 43 25.81 -12.70 4.89
C PRO A 43 26.77 -13.72 5.50
N SER A 44 26.28 -14.48 6.48
CA SER A 44 27.11 -15.30 7.36
C SER A 44 27.43 -16.69 6.79
N VAL A 45 26.69 -17.12 5.75
CA VAL A 45 26.84 -18.43 5.12
C VAL A 45 26.76 -18.36 3.59
N LEU A 46 27.38 -19.35 2.92
CA LEU A 46 27.46 -19.46 1.46
C LEU A 46 26.07 -19.46 0.80
N ARG A 47 25.06 -20.00 1.48
CA ARG A 47 23.67 -20.01 1.03
C ARG A 47 23.10 -18.61 0.91
N ASP A 48 23.20 -17.79 1.97
CA ASP A 48 22.76 -16.39 1.96
C ASP A 48 23.43 -15.60 0.82
N ARG A 49 24.72 -15.86 0.57
CA ARG A 49 25.45 -15.23 -0.56
C ARG A 49 24.91 -15.64 -1.93
N LEU A 50 24.55 -16.91 -2.10
CA LEU A 50 23.97 -17.41 -3.35
C LEU A 50 22.55 -16.87 -3.52
N ASP A 51 21.76 -16.87 -2.46
CA ASP A 51 20.40 -16.32 -2.44
C ASP A 51 20.42 -14.81 -2.76
N ASP A 52 21.37 -14.04 -2.22
CA ASP A 52 21.61 -12.63 -2.58
C ASP A 52 22.09 -12.47 -4.03
N GLN A 53 23.04 -13.31 -4.48
CA GLN A 53 23.62 -13.25 -5.81
C GLN A 53 22.60 -13.58 -6.92
N PHE A 54 21.66 -14.50 -6.62
CA PHE A 54 20.62 -14.93 -7.53
C PHE A 54 19.25 -14.27 -7.25
N ARG A 55 19.17 -13.37 -6.25
CA ARG A 55 17.91 -12.76 -5.75
C ARG A 55 16.82 -13.78 -5.41
N VAL A 56 17.22 -14.94 -4.89
CA VAL A 56 16.30 -15.98 -4.43
C VAL A 56 15.94 -15.68 -2.98
N GLN A 57 15.14 -14.63 -2.77
CA GLN A 57 14.44 -14.48 -1.49
C GLN A 57 13.30 -15.51 -1.45
N PRO A 58 13.02 -16.17 -0.30
CA PRO A 58 11.86 -17.04 -0.19
C PRO A 58 10.61 -16.22 -0.47
N ASP A 59 10.01 -16.49 -1.62
CA ASP A 59 9.04 -15.67 -2.34
C ASP A 59 7.63 -15.69 -1.72
N THR A 60 7.53 -15.67 -0.39
CA THR A 60 6.22 -15.56 0.27
C THR A 60 5.91 -14.08 0.43
N ARG A 61 5.70 -13.40 -0.71
CA ARG A 61 5.13 -12.05 -0.70
C ARG A 61 3.83 -12.09 0.09
N HIS A 62 3.74 -11.23 1.10
CA HIS A 62 2.52 -11.15 1.88
C HIS A 62 1.46 -10.43 1.06
N VAL A 63 0.31 -11.08 0.89
CA VAL A 63 -0.81 -10.54 0.12
C VAL A 63 -2.02 -10.40 1.02
N ILE A 64 -2.57 -9.19 1.07
CA ILE A 64 -3.84 -8.90 1.76
C ILE A 64 -4.90 -8.64 0.69
N THR A 65 -6.01 -9.37 0.74
CA THR A 65 -7.15 -9.20 -0.16
C THR A 65 -8.34 -8.62 0.58
N ALA A 66 -9.05 -7.68 -0.05
CA ALA A 66 -10.21 -7.00 0.50
C ALA A 66 -11.23 -6.72 -0.63
N GLY A 67 -12.03 -7.73 -0.98
CA GLY A 67 -12.96 -7.62 -2.10
C GLY A 67 -12.22 -7.41 -3.42
N SER A 68 -12.44 -6.28 -4.07
CA SER A 68 -11.77 -5.90 -5.32
C SER A 68 -10.36 -5.30 -5.17
N LEU A 69 -9.87 -5.18 -3.93
CA LEU A 69 -8.54 -4.67 -3.60
C LEU A 69 -7.58 -5.81 -3.25
N ALA A 70 -6.37 -5.77 -3.80
CA ALA A 70 -5.23 -6.56 -3.39
C ALA A 70 -4.06 -5.64 -2.98
N LEU A 71 -3.44 -5.92 -1.83
CA LEU A 71 -2.25 -5.25 -1.33
C LEU A 71 -1.11 -6.27 -1.28
N THR A 72 0.03 -5.93 -1.88
CA THR A 72 1.25 -6.75 -1.82
C THR A 72 2.29 -6.04 -0.97
N LEU A 73 2.85 -6.77 0.00
CA LEU A 73 3.87 -6.26 0.91
C LEU A 73 5.23 -6.90 0.64
N ASP A 74 6.31 -6.17 0.95
CA ASP A 74 7.64 -6.76 1.10
C ASP A 74 7.79 -7.50 2.44
N ASP A 75 8.97 -8.09 2.64
CA ASP A 75 9.34 -8.82 3.85
C ASP A 75 9.34 -7.95 5.12
N ALA A 76 9.50 -6.63 4.97
CA ALA A 76 9.39 -5.67 6.07
C ALA A 76 7.94 -5.25 6.34
N GLY A 77 6.97 -5.82 5.62
CA GLY A 77 5.55 -5.48 5.70
C GLY A 77 5.22 -4.13 5.08
N ARG A 78 6.10 -3.53 4.29
CA ARG A 78 5.83 -2.25 3.61
C ARG A 78 5.05 -2.51 2.33
N LEU A 79 4.12 -1.62 1.99
CA LEU A 79 3.34 -1.73 0.76
C LEU A 79 4.25 -1.57 -0.47
N CYS A 80 4.31 -2.59 -1.32
CA CYS A 80 5.08 -2.61 -2.56
C CYS A 80 4.22 -2.45 -3.80
N SER A 81 3.01 -2.99 -3.76
CA SER A 81 2.03 -2.68 -4.78
C SER A 81 0.62 -2.82 -4.25
N PHE A 82 -0.33 -2.19 -4.95
CA PHE A 82 -1.73 -2.55 -4.83
C PHE A 82 -2.39 -2.61 -6.19
N ASP A 83 -3.44 -3.41 -6.28
CA ASP A 83 -4.35 -3.49 -7.41
C ASP A 83 -5.78 -3.30 -6.89
N PHE A 84 -6.49 -2.33 -7.45
CA PHE A 84 -7.88 -2.04 -7.12
C PHE A 84 -8.71 -2.14 -8.39
N TYR A 85 -9.47 -3.23 -8.50
CA TYR A 85 -10.43 -3.42 -9.56
C TYR A 85 -11.68 -2.58 -9.27
N THR A 86 -12.06 -1.71 -10.19
CA THR A 86 -13.16 -0.77 -10.03
C THR A 86 -13.89 -0.55 -11.35
N ASN A 87 -15.13 -0.05 -11.35
CA ASN A 87 -15.86 0.16 -12.60
C ASN A 87 -15.27 1.37 -13.38
N ALA A 88 -14.89 1.18 -14.65
CA ALA A 88 -14.43 2.29 -15.49
C ALA A 88 -15.50 3.34 -15.75
N ASP A 89 -16.79 3.00 -15.72
CA ASP A 89 -17.86 3.98 -15.91
C ASP A 89 -17.94 5.01 -14.78
N HIS A 90 -17.19 4.79 -13.68
CA HIS A 90 -17.19 5.67 -12.52
C HIS A 90 -15.92 6.52 -12.40
N TRP A 91 -14.81 6.15 -13.03
CA TRP A 91 -13.50 6.74 -12.73
C TRP A 91 -12.66 7.00 -13.98
N GLN A 92 -11.96 8.13 -13.98
CA GLN A 92 -11.00 8.50 -15.00
C GLN A 92 -9.70 9.00 -14.36
N LYS A 93 -8.59 8.84 -15.10
CA LYS A 93 -7.31 9.41 -14.72
C LYS A 93 -7.41 10.94 -14.71
N ALA A 94 -6.99 11.56 -13.62
CA ALA A 94 -6.95 13.01 -13.48
C ALA A 94 -5.49 13.50 -13.41
N ASP A 95 -5.25 14.67 -14.00
CA ASP A 95 -3.98 15.39 -13.88
C ASP A 95 -3.67 15.72 -12.41
N PRO A 96 -2.37 15.80 -12.05
CA PRO A 96 -1.89 15.37 -10.75
C PRO A 96 -2.53 16.14 -9.60
N ALA A 97 -2.99 15.39 -8.59
CA ALA A 97 -3.38 15.94 -7.30
C ALA A 97 -2.19 16.72 -6.68
N PRO A 98 -2.46 17.77 -5.88
CA PRO A 98 -1.40 18.39 -5.10
C PRO A 98 -0.69 17.32 -4.27
N PRO A 99 0.66 17.32 -4.23
CA PRO A 99 1.41 16.28 -3.55
C PRO A 99 1.01 16.22 -2.09
N ILE A 100 0.61 15.03 -1.64
CA ILE A 100 0.41 14.73 -0.23
C ILE A 100 1.78 14.88 0.45
N PRO A 101 1.90 15.71 1.50
CA PRO A 101 3.15 15.85 2.24
C PRO A 101 3.65 14.49 2.72
N VAL A 102 4.89 14.14 2.40
CA VAL A 102 5.48 12.87 2.82
C VAL A 102 5.54 12.85 4.36
N SER A 103 4.97 11.80 4.95
CA SER A 103 5.01 11.59 6.39
C SER A 103 6.46 11.32 6.82
N PRO A 104 6.93 11.84 7.97
CA PRO A 104 8.25 11.49 8.51
C PRO A 104 8.30 10.04 9.04
N HIS A 105 7.31 9.22 8.73
CA HIS A 105 7.23 7.80 9.06
C HIS A 105 6.77 6.97 7.88
N THR A 106 7.41 5.82 7.67
CA THR A 106 7.01 4.79 6.71
C THR A 106 6.03 3.82 7.38
N PRO A 107 4.81 3.63 6.84
CA PRO A 107 3.89 2.63 7.36
C PRO A 107 4.31 1.22 6.94
N SER A 108 4.20 0.28 7.87
CA SER A 108 4.20 -1.16 7.62
C SER A 108 2.86 -1.76 8.05
N PHE A 109 2.49 -2.85 7.42
CA PHE A 109 1.19 -3.47 7.49
C PHE A 109 1.34 -4.92 7.96
N SER A 110 0.45 -5.35 8.83
CA SER A 110 0.31 -6.76 9.18
C SER A 110 -1.14 -7.19 9.23
N ALA A 111 -1.37 -8.47 9.02
CA ALA A 111 -2.69 -9.10 9.14
C ALA A 111 -2.50 -10.53 9.67
N ALA A 112 -3.59 -11.24 9.90
CA ALA A 112 -3.53 -12.67 10.21
C ALA A 112 -3.26 -13.46 8.93
N PHE A 113 -1.99 -13.53 8.53
CA PHE A 113 -1.55 -14.29 7.37
C PHE A 113 -1.63 -15.80 7.63
N ASP A 114 -2.06 -16.55 6.61
CA ASP A 114 -1.98 -18.00 6.59
C ASP A 114 -0.55 -18.50 6.29
N ALA A 115 -0.38 -19.82 6.24
CA ALA A 115 0.92 -20.44 5.95
C ALA A 115 1.48 -20.11 4.54
N LEU A 116 0.67 -19.52 3.66
CA LEU A 116 1.05 -19.08 2.32
C LEU A 116 1.24 -17.56 2.24
N GLY A 117 1.24 -16.85 3.38
CA GLY A 117 1.40 -15.40 3.43
C GLY A 117 0.17 -14.62 2.97
N ARG A 118 -1.03 -15.24 2.98
CA ARG A 118 -2.27 -14.61 2.50
C ARG A 118 -3.15 -14.22 3.67
N ALA A 119 -3.74 -13.04 3.57
CA ALA A 119 -4.79 -12.59 4.48
C ALA A 119 -6.00 -12.11 3.67
N SER A 120 -7.19 -12.32 4.22
CA SER A 120 -8.43 -11.79 3.67
C SER A 120 -9.12 -10.95 4.75
N VAL A 121 -9.52 -9.74 4.37
CA VAL A 121 -10.23 -8.79 5.23
C VAL A 121 -11.50 -8.30 4.53
N ARG A 122 -12.33 -7.57 5.27
CA ARG A 122 -13.57 -6.99 4.73
C ARG A 122 -13.23 -6.02 3.60
N GLU A 123 -14.07 -5.98 2.56
CA GLU A 123 -13.98 -5.00 1.48
C GLU A 123 -14.23 -3.55 2.01
N PRO A 124 -13.42 -2.57 1.59
CA PRO A 124 -13.63 -1.17 1.96
C PRO A 124 -14.83 -0.56 1.22
N ALA A 125 -15.49 0.40 1.85
CA ALA A 125 -16.37 1.32 1.14
C ALA A 125 -15.54 2.26 0.25
N VAL A 126 -16.12 2.71 -0.86
CA VAL A 126 -15.46 3.62 -1.81
C VAL A 126 -16.16 4.98 -1.76
N ALA A 127 -15.39 6.05 -1.59
CA ALA A 127 -15.91 7.42 -1.61
C ALA A 127 -14.94 8.35 -2.33
N TYR A 128 -15.48 9.37 -3.01
CA TYR A 128 -14.68 10.44 -3.60
C TYR A 128 -14.86 11.73 -2.82
N ASP A 129 -13.75 12.40 -2.52
CA ASP A 129 -13.74 13.75 -1.94
C ASP A 129 -13.36 14.75 -3.03
N ASP A 130 -14.35 15.52 -3.50
CA ASP A 130 -14.17 16.55 -4.53
C ASP A 130 -13.23 17.68 -4.09
N SER A 131 -13.22 18.01 -2.80
CA SER A 131 -12.39 19.09 -2.26
C SER A 131 -10.92 18.68 -2.21
N ALA A 132 -10.67 17.43 -1.81
CA ALA A 132 -9.33 16.85 -1.78
C ALA A 132 -8.88 16.28 -3.13
N ARG A 133 -9.80 16.15 -4.11
CA ARG A 133 -9.61 15.44 -5.39
C ARG A 133 -9.01 14.05 -5.18
N CYS A 134 -9.62 13.30 -4.26
CA CYS A 134 -9.06 12.06 -3.75
C CYS A 134 -10.13 10.95 -3.68
N LEU A 135 -9.78 9.79 -4.22
CA LEU A 135 -10.55 8.55 -4.06
C LEU A 135 -10.12 7.85 -2.78
N SER A 136 -11.08 7.35 -2.02
CA SER A 136 -10.83 6.78 -0.71
C SER A 136 -11.47 5.43 -0.53
N LEU A 137 -10.66 4.49 -0.05
CA LEU A 137 -11.05 3.14 0.35
C LEU A 137 -11.15 3.12 1.88
N ILE A 138 -12.36 2.97 2.43
CA ILE A 138 -12.69 3.24 3.83
C ILE A 138 -13.15 1.96 4.52
N TRP A 139 -12.43 1.55 5.57
CA TRP A 139 -12.87 0.50 6.50
C TRP A 139 -13.56 1.09 7.74
N GLN A 140 -13.09 2.26 8.18
CA GLN A 140 -13.57 2.93 9.40
C GLN A 140 -13.52 4.45 9.20
N ASP A 141 -14.53 5.16 9.71
CA ASP A 141 -14.65 6.61 9.57
C ASP A 141 -13.80 7.39 10.60
N ASP A 142 -13.32 6.73 11.66
CA ASP A 142 -12.58 7.32 12.79
C ASP A 142 -11.05 7.39 12.56
N ALA A 143 -10.64 7.56 11.29
CA ALA A 143 -9.25 7.72 10.91
C ALA A 143 -8.58 8.86 11.69
N SER A 144 -7.53 8.53 12.46
CA SER A 144 -6.92 9.44 13.43
C SER A 144 -5.49 9.86 13.08
N ILE A 145 -4.73 8.96 12.46
CA ILE A 145 -3.31 9.21 12.12
C ILE A 145 -3.10 8.90 10.64
N ARG A 146 -2.55 9.85 9.89
CA ARG A 146 -2.29 9.74 8.45
C ARG A 146 -0.80 9.55 8.17
N TYR A 147 -0.48 8.59 7.30
CA TYR A 147 0.86 8.31 6.82
C TYR A 147 0.88 8.40 5.29
N ALA A 148 1.59 9.38 4.75
CA ALA A 148 1.82 9.43 3.30
C ALA A 148 2.91 8.45 2.90
N ILE A 149 2.63 7.64 1.89
CA ILE A 149 3.56 6.67 1.30
C ILE A 149 4.25 7.31 0.09
N ALA A 150 3.49 8.08 -0.70
CA ALA A 150 3.96 8.79 -1.88
C ALA A 150 3.07 10.02 -2.17
N PRO A 151 3.44 10.90 -3.11
CA PRO A 151 2.72 12.15 -3.35
C PRO A 151 1.22 12.01 -3.65
N ASN A 152 0.76 10.86 -4.14
CA ASN A 152 -0.65 10.60 -4.43
C ASN A 152 -1.19 9.36 -3.73
N LEU A 153 -0.49 8.88 -2.69
CA LEU A 153 -0.90 7.72 -1.92
C LEU A 153 -0.65 7.97 -0.43
N SER A 154 -1.71 7.90 0.35
CA SER A 154 -1.61 7.90 1.81
C SER A 154 -2.52 6.86 2.42
N VAL A 155 -2.21 6.49 3.64
CA VAL A 155 -3.04 5.61 4.46
C VAL A 155 -3.34 6.29 5.78
N ALA A 156 -4.45 5.94 6.39
CA ALA A 156 -4.79 6.40 7.72
C ALA A 156 -5.14 5.22 8.63
N ALA A 157 -4.67 5.30 9.87
CA ALA A 157 -4.95 4.34 10.91
C ALA A 157 -5.94 4.92 11.94
N ALA A 158 -6.81 4.07 12.45
CA ALA A 158 -7.63 4.34 13.63
C ALA A 158 -6.75 4.33 14.90
N PRO A 159 -7.23 4.87 16.03
CA PRO A 159 -6.45 4.95 17.27
C PRO A 159 -5.99 3.59 17.82
N ASP A 160 -6.69 2.52 17.47
CA ASP A 160 -6.36 1.15 17.84
C ASP A 160 -5.28 0.51 16.94
N GLY A 161 -4.79 1.26 15.94
CA GLY A 161 -3.79 0.84 14.98
C GLY A 161 -4.34 0.09 13.77
N ASN A 162 -5.66 -0.11 13.64
CA ASN A 162 -6.24 -0.68 12.43
C ASN A 162 -6.17 0.29 11.25
N LEU A 163 -6.01 -0.24 10.05
CA LEU A 163 -6.16 0.53 8.82
C LEU A 163 -7.60 1.01 8.71
N ALA A 164 -7.77 2.32 8.74
CA ALA A 164 -9.07 2.97 8.59
C ALA A 164 -9.33 3.33 7.13
N ARG A 165 -8.30 3.82 6.42
CA ARG A 165 -8.48 4.37 5.06
C ARG A 165 -7.22 4.27 4.20
N ILE A 166 -7.39 4.09 2.90
CA ILE A 166 -6.37 4.34 1.86
C ILE A 166 -6.89 5.47 0.97
N ASP A 167 -6.05 6.48 0.74
CA ASP A 167 -6.35 7.67 -0.02
C ASP A 167 -5.47 7.77 -1.26
N LEU A 168 -6.13 7.89 -2.41
CA LEU A 168 -5.58 7.80 -3.75
C LEU A 168 -5.84 9.11 -4.51
N GLY A 169 -4.78 9.81 -4.86
CA GLY A 169 -4.83 11.02 -5.70
C GLY A 169 -4.60 10.70 -7.18
N GLY A 170 -5.02 11.62 -8.06
CA GLY A 170 -4.82 11.49 -9.52
C GLY A 170 -5.89 10.67 -10.23
N ILE A 171 -7.05 10.50 -9.59
CA ILE A 171 -8.26 9.91 -10.17
C ILE A 171 -9.43 10.85 -9.86
N ALA A 172 -10.39 10.92 -10.77
CA ALA A 172 -11.62 11.66 -10.60
C ALA A 172 -12.82 10.84 -11.09
N PRO A 173 -14.04 11.14 -10.63
CA PRO A 173 -15.25 10.68 -11.27
C PRO A 173 -15.31 11.10 -12.75
N ILE A 174 -16.05 10.33 -13.55
CA ILE A 174 -16.41 10.71 -14.92
C ILE A 174 -17.43 11.85 -14.91
#